data_AF-A0A968XQ10-F1
#
_entry.id   AF-A0A968XQ10-F1
#
_cell.length_a   1.000
_cell.length_b   1.000
_cell.length_c   1.000
_cell.angle_alpha   90.00
_cell.angle_beta   90.00
_cell.angle_gamma   90.00
#
_symmetry.space_group_name_H-M   'P 1'
#
loop_
_entity.id
_entity.type
_entity.pdbx_description
1 polymer ?
#
loop_
_entity_poly.entity_id
_entity_poly.type
_entity_poly.pdbx_seq_one_letter_code
_entity_poly.pdbx_strand_id
1 'polypeptide(L)' 'IASIAFSPNGETIASGSRDETVKLWDVRTGDCMATIRAQRPYEGTDITGATGLADAQRTALKTLGAIDGV' A
#
# COMPACT_ATOMS: atom_id res chain seq x y z
N ILE A 1 14.89 6.50 1.89
CA ILE A 1 15.13 5.23 2.62
C ILE A 1 15.31 5.58 4.09
N ALA A 2 14.50 4.98 4.96
CA ALA A 2 14.60 5.19 6.40
C ALA A 2 15.33 4.03 7.11
N SER A 3 15.31 2.83 6.53
CA SER A 3 15.96 1.64 7.08
C SER A 3 16.29 0.63 5.97
N ILE A 4 17.30 -0.21 6.22
CA ILE A 4 17.71 -1.32 5.36
C ILE A 4 18.15 -2.50 6.25
N ALA A 5 17.79 -3.71 5.86
CA ALA A 5 18.17 -4.94 6.54
C ALA A 5 18.49 -6.06 5.54
N PHE A 6 19.50 -6.87 5.84
CA PHE A 6 19.83 -8.07 5.08
C PHE A 6 19.16 -9.29 5.70
N SER A 7 18.77 -10.25 4.87
CA SER A 7 18.41 -11.58 5.35
C SER A 7 19.62 -12.29 5.93
N PRO A 8 19.44 -13.23 6.89
CA PRO A 8 20.56 -13.96 7.49
C PRO A 8 21.40 -14.76 6.48
N ASN A 9 20.80 -15.19 5.37
CA ASN A 9 21.48 -15.88 4.27
C ASN A 9 22.11 -14.92 3.24
N GLY A 10 21.89 -13.60 3.35
CA GLY A 10 22.45 -12.59 2.46
C GLY A 10 21.87 -12.53 1.04
N GLU A 11 20.80 -13.28 0.76
CA GLU A 11 20.21 -13.35 -0.58
C GLU A 11 19.15 -12.26 -0.83
N THR A 12 18.58 -11.69 0.23
CA THR A 12 17.50 -10.72 0.15
C THR A 12 17.78 -9.48 0.99
N ILE A 13 17.47 -8.31 0.43
CA ILE A 13 17.46 -7.04 1.17
C ILE A 13 16.01 -6.60 1.38
N ALA A 14 15.70 -6.15 2.59
CA ALA A 14 14.50 -5.39 2.88
C ALA A 14 14.87 -3.90 3.02
N SER A 15 14.16 -3.02 2.31
CA SER A 15 14.31 -1.57 2.45
C SER A 15 12.99 -0.95 2.88
N GLY A 16 13.02 -0.17 3.96
CA GLY A 16 11.88 0.64 4.42
C GLY A 16 11.97 2.07 3.91
N SER A 17 10.88 2.58 3.36
CA SER A 17 10.78 3.94 2.84
C SER A 17 9.70 4.75 3.58
N ARG A 18 9.83 6.08 3.52
CA ARG A 18 8.84 7.00 4.09
C ARG A 18 7.56 7.11 3.24
N ASP A 19 7.57 6.48 2.07
CA ASP A 19 6.38 6.31 1.21
C ASP A 19 5.44 5.19 1.71
N GLU A 20 5.65 4.72 2.95
CA GLU A 20 4.87 3.65 3.59
C GLU A 20 5.01 2.28 2.92
N THR A 21 6.07 2.09 2.11
CA THR A 21 6.40 0.81 1.49
C THR A 21 7.64 0.16 2.09
N VAL A 22 7.61 -1.17 2.12
CA VAL A 22 8.76 -2.03 2.31
C VAL A 22 8.99 -2.79 1.01
N LYS A 23 10.18 -2.65 0.42
CA LYS A 23 10.57 -3.37 -0.78
C LYS A 23 11.53 -4.50 -0.43
N LEU A 24 11.33 -5.65 -1.08
CA LEU A 24 12.24 -6.80 -1.05
C LEU A 24 13.02 -6.85 -2.35
N TRP A 25 14.33 -7.03 -2.24
CA TRP A 25 15.26 -7.01 -3.35
C TRP A 25 16.07 -8.30 -3.37
N ASP A 26 16.26 -8.88 -4.55
CA ASP A 26 17.24 -9.93 -4.77
C ASP A 26 18.64 -9.33 -4.81
N VAL A 27 19.55 -9.84 -3.99
CA VAL A 27 20.91 -9.28 -3.87
C VAL A 27 21.77 -9.58 -5.09
N ARG A 28 21.53 -10.70 -5.78
CA ARG A 28 22.35 -11.15 -6.91
C ARG A 28 21.98 -10.42 -8.20
N THR A 29 20.70 -10.19 -8.43
CA THR A 29 20.20 -9.55 -9.65
C THR A 29 19.95 -8.07 -9.46
N GLY A 30 19.68 -7.62 -8.22
CA GLY A 30 19.25 -6.26 -7.92
C GLY A 30 17.76 -6.03 -8.20
N ASP A 31 17.00 -7.07 -8.54
CA ASP A 31 15.59 -6.92 -8.89
C ASP A 31 14.71 -6.70 -7.66
N CYS A 32 13.70 -5.83 -7.81
CA CYS A 32 12.65 -5.66 -6.80
C CYS A 32 11.67 -6.83 -6.89
N MET A 33 11.83 -7.80 -5.99
CA MET A 33 10.99 -9.01 -5.92
C MET A 33 9.57 -8.70 -5.46
N ALA A 34 9.43 -7.81 -4.46
CA ALA A 34 8.13 -7.48 -3.90
C ALA A 34 8.09 -6.05 -3.37
N THR A 35 6.91 -5.42 -3.44
CA THR A 35 6.60 -4.18 -2.73
C THR A 35 5.44 -4.46 -1.79
N ILE A 36 5.72 -4.41 -0.50
CA ILE A 36 4.76 -4.59 0.59
C ILE A 36 4.35 -3.20 1.04
N ARG A 37 3.04 -2.96 1.15
CA ARG A 37 2.48 -1.73 1.72
C ARG A 37 1.38 -2.10 2.70
N ALA A 38 1.22 -1.31 3.75
CA ALA A 38 0.01 -1.41 4.56
C ALA A 38 -1.21 -1.06 3.68
N GLN A 39 -2.35 -1.71 3.93
CA GLN A 39 -3.59 -1.34 3.25
C GLN A 39 -3.97 0.08 3.67
N ARG A 40 -4.27 0.94 2.69
CA ARG A 40 -4.76 2.29 3.01
C ARG A 40 -6.12 2.15 3.70
N PRO A 41 -6.43 2.95 4.75
CA PRO A 41 -7.65 2.78 5.54
C PRO A 41 -8.95 2.79 4.75
N TYR A 42 -8.96 3.45 3.59
CA TYR A 42 -10.14 3.62 2.75
C TYR A 42 -10.18 2.67 1.55
N GLU A 43 -9.07 1.99 1.24
CA GLU A 43 -8.98 1.09 0.10
C GLU A 43 -9.84 -0.15 0.36
N GLY A 44 -10.82 -0.40 -0.51
CA GLY A 44 -11.79 -1.48 -0.35
C GLY A 44 -12.89 -1.23 0.68
N THR A 45 -12.98 -0.02 1.26
CA THR A 45 -14.08 0.31 2.19
C THR A 45 -15.40 0.42 1.44
N ASP A 46 -16.38 -0.38 1.82
CA ASP A 46 -17.73 -0.33 1.24
C ASP A 46 -18.56 0.81 1.86
N ILE A 47 -18.92 1.79 1.02
CA ILE A 47 -19.73 2.95 1.39
C ILE A 47 -21.15 2.91 0.83
N THR A 48 -21.58 1.78 0.26
CA THR A 48 -22.90 1.62 -0.38
C THR A 48 -24.06 2.00 0.55
N GLY A 49 -23.97 1.59 1.82
CA GLY A 49 -25.00 1.88 2.84
C GLY A 49 -24.84 3.21 3.57
N ALA A 50 -23.83 4.02 3.23
CA ALA A 50 -23.56 5.26 3.95
C ALA A 50 -24.61 6.32 3.62
N THR A 51 -25.23 6.90 4.65
CA THR A 51 -26.20 8.01 4.54
C THR A 51 -25.53 9.35 4.88
N GLY A 52 -26.06 10.46 4.36
CA GLY A 52 -25.56 11.80 4.67
C GLY A 52 -24.27 12.23 3.96
N LEU A 53 -23.77 11.43 2.99
CA LEU A 53 -22.64 11.81 2.13
C LEU A 53 -23.13 12.53 0.87
N ALA A 54 -22.58 13.72 0.61
CA ALA A 54 -22.73 14.42 -0.67
C ALA A 54 -21.90 13.76 -1.78
N ASP A 55 -22.26 14.02 -3.05
CA ASP A 55 -21.59 13.42 -4.21
C ASP A 55 -20.08 13.67 -4.22
N ALA A 56 -19.65 14.89 -3.89
CA ALA A 56 -18.23 15.23 -3.82
C ALA A 56 -17.47 14.41 -2.77
N GLN A 57 -18.11 14.08 -1.64
CA GLN A 57 -17.51 13.26 -0.58
C GLN A 57 -17.39 11.80 -1.04
N ARG A 58 -18.40 11.28 -1.74
CA ARG A 58 -18.34 9.94 -2.36
C ARG A 58 -17.24 9.87 -3.41
N THR A 59 -17.10 10.89 -4.26
CA THR A 59 -16.02 10.98 -5.26
C THR A 59 -14.64 11.01 -4.60
N ALA A 60 -14.48 11.78 -3.52
CA ALA A 60 -13.23 11.83 -2.78
C ALA A 60 -12.88 10.47 -2.16
N LEU A 61 -13.84 9.78 -1.54
CA LEU A 61 -13.64 8.46 -0.96
C LEU A 61 -13.33 7.38 -2.02
N LYS A 62 -14.00 7.41 -3.18
CA LYS A 62 -13.69 6.54 -4.32
C LYS A 62 -12.27 6.76 -4.84
N THR A 63 -11.81 8.01 -4.86
CA THR A 63 -10.41 8.36 -5.22
C THR A 63 -9.41 7.77 -4.22
N LEU A 64 -9.81 7.62 -2.95
CA LEU A 64 -9.01 6.98 -1.91
C LEU A 64 -9.13 5.44 -1.91
N GLY A 65 -9.95 4.87 -2.80
CA GLY A 65 -10.10 3.43 -3.00
C GLY A 65 -11.36 2.82 -2.39
N ALA A 66 -12.31 3.62 -1.89
CA ALA A 66 -13.59 3.11 -1.41
C ALA A 66 -14.44 2.54 -2.55
N ILE A 67 -15.22 1.50 -2.25
CA ILE A 67 -16.17 0.87 -3.17
C ILE A 67 -17.60 1.31 -2.83
N ASP A 68 -18.42 1.50 -3.85
CA ASP A 68 -19.81 1.94 -3.73
C ASP A 68 -20.58 1.14 -4.78
N GLY A 69 -21.20 0.05 -4.35
CA GLY A 69 -22.01 -0.82 -5.18
C GLY A 69 -23.30 -0.10 -5.57
N VAL A 70 -23.67 -0.18 -6.84
CA VAL A 70 -25.03 0.13 -7.30
C VAL A 70 -25.80 -1.17 -7.41
#